data_AF-A0A935SG49-F1
#
_entry.id   AF-A0A935SG49-F1
#
_cell.length_a   1.000
_cell.length_b   1.000
_cell.length_c   1.000
_cell.angle_alpha   90.00
_cell.angle_beta   90.00
_cell.angle_gamma   90.00
#
_symmetry.space_group_name_H-M   'P 1'
#
loop_
_entity.id
_entity.type
_entity.pdbx_description
1 polymer ?
#
loop_
_entity_poly.entity_id
_entity_poly.type
_entity_poly.pdbx_seq_one_letter_code
_entity_poly.pdbx_strand_id
1 'polypeptide(L)'
;MAGTERKTQTEIDNVNGGAKALRLTLDTDSHILITNTSTTEPTVSKVFMVNETISRVAETITNDKIRAYSDYFGRTDAQPYTSPENGCGSLEVLAKGIYIRNQENRIPGKPILFSLSMQDLWEGLNPVHNIGFGLEDDIYRPGKQWLRVEPWKYFYKDEVVMECIGINKVDQNVIQSEHYSTFKFGYEKWEGEEYTGLDEFLTKRTYRTTLSSLKNELTKLSRFIASGYALEITRRKNADSKDWRFDNDTFIICIKKESHEQITFFYDDNRFSVLGFPTYFHPGMQITVSGTALNNGVFTIESVYTDNTNTYIETVENTNVEGLIVATFEFYGVELGNIINPQNIIDPPTIYNYRLSPIRNAMRWINKIFSGYRLLPAGSKIIFTDGDGNYFAEGEMESDFCKLENQVLAENMNIDLSLFDDTENAIPILMPERIEFTFPMSLKDFKQVMQNRYGRIFYKSSCEEGYGWIDTIKYKPEEGLATFRLIPQFTI
;
A
#
# COMPACT_ATOMS: atom_id res chain seq x y z
N MET A 1 -42.83 19.50 -10.18
CA MET A 1 -43.78 19.79 -9.09
C MET A 1 -43.13 19.34 -7.80
N ALA A 2 -42.60 20.28 -7.01
CA ALA A 2 -42.10 19.98 -5.68
C ALA A 2 -43.31 19.70 -4.78
N GLY A 3 -43.42 18.46 -4.29
CA GLY A 3 -44.46 18.11 -3.33
C GLY A 3 -44.09 18.68 -1.97
N THR A 4 -44.82 19.70 -1.52
CA THR A 4 -44.73 20.17 -0.14
C THR A 4 -45.52 19.20 0.73
N GLU A 5 -44.83 18.26 1.37
CA GLU A 5 -45.45 17.39 2.36
C GLU A 5 -45.60 18.18 3.67
N ARG A 6 -46.84 18.54 4.03
CA ARG A 6 -47.15 19.08 5.36
C ARG A 6 -47.28 17.93 6.33
N LYS A 7 -46.24 17.66 7.11
CA LYS A 7 -46.32 16.76 8.26
C LYS A 7 -47.24 17.35 9.34
N THR A 8 -48.04 16.50 9.94
CA THR A 8 -48.96 16.81 11.04
C THR A 8 -48.19 17.13 12.33
N GLN A 9 -48.80 17.88 13.25
CA GLN A 9 -48.18 18.24 14.53
C GLN A 9 -47.74 17.00 15.33
N THR A 10 -48.51 15.92 15.27
CA THR A 10 -48.18 14.65 15.90
C THR A 10 -46.92 13.99 15.32
N GLU A 11 -46.68 14.13 14.01
CA GLU A 11 -45.45 13.64 13.36
C GLU A 11 -44.23 14.49 13.73
N ILE A 12 -44.42 15.78 13.99
CA ILE A 12 -43.37 16.68 14.48
C ILE A 12 -43.04 16.35 15.94
N ASP A 13 -44.05 16.08 16.77
CA ASP A 13 -43.86 15.80 18.20
C ASP A 13 -43.20 14.43 18.43
N ASN A 14 -43.47 13.44 17.56
CA ASN A 14 -42.81 12.13 17.58
C ASN A 14 -41.32 12.15 17.18
N VAL A 15 -40.89 13.16 16.41
CA VAL A 15 -39.46 13.36 16.04
C VAL A 15 -38.68 14.09 17.15
N ASN A 16 -39.38 14.81 18.04
CA ASN A 16 -38.80 15.72 19.03
C ASN A 16 -38.67 15.11 20.45
N GLY A 17 -38.61 13.78 20.57
CA GLY A 17 -38.42 13.07 21.86
C GLY A 17 -37.05 13.28 22.51
N GLY A 18 -36.65 14.53 22.79
CA GLY A 18 -35.47 14.89 23.59
C GLY A 18 -34.51 15.91 22.97
N ALA A 19 -34.63 16.26 21.69
CA ALA A 19 -33.73 17.23 21.05
C ALA A 19 -34.26 18.68 21.20
N LYS A 20 -33.39 19.62 21.58
CA LYS A 20 -33.69 21.06 21.52
C LYS A 20 -33.95 21.43 20.05
N ALA A 21 -35.21 21.65 19.68
CA ALA A 21 -35.57 22.08 18.34
C ALA A 21 -34.92 23.44 18.01
N LEU A 22 -34.15 23.49 16.92
CA LEU A 22 -33.66 24.73 16.33
C LEU A 22 -34.85 25.49 15.73
N ARG A 23 -35.26 26.60 16.34
CA ARG A 23 -36.30 27.50 15.79
C ARG A 23 -35.65 28.70 15.16
N LEU A 24 -35.94 28.94 13.88
CA LEU A 24 -35.43 30.08 13.12
C LEU A 24 -36.62 30.82 12.49
N THR A 25 -36.66 32.13 12.63
CA THR A 25 -37.60 33.01 11.93
C THR A 25 -36.86 33.62 10.75
N LEU A 26 -37.34 33.35 9.54
CA LEU A 26 -36.75 33.81 8.30
C LEU A 26 -37.72 34.76 7.59
N ASP A 27 -37.20 35.88 7.09
CA ASP A 27 -37.93 36.78 6.21
C ASP A 27 -38.01 36.18 4.78
N THR A 28 -38.87 36.74 3.93
CA THR A 28 -39.16 36.21 2.57
C THR A 28 -37.95 36.10 1.65
N ASP A 29 -36.87 36.83 1.94
CA ASP A 29 -35.62 36.85 1.17
C ASP A 29 -34.46 36.13 1.87
N SER A 30 -34.74 35.39 2.95
CA SER A 30 -33.72 34.67 3.71
C SER A 30 -33.56 33.22 3.22
N HIS A 31 -32.30 32.78 3.08
CA HIS A 31 -31.94 31.39 2.77
C HIS A 31 -31.10 30.83 3.92
N ILE A 32 -31.40 29.61 4.38
CA ILE A 32 -30.55 28.87 5.31
C ILE A 32 -29.91 27.71 4.54
N LEU A 33 -28.58 27.59 4.67
CA LEU A 33 -27.86 26.38 4.37
C LEU A 33 -27.53 25.68 5.70
N ILE A 34 -28.08 24.48 5.91
CA ILE A 34 -27.72 23.60 7.03
C ILE A 34 -26.81 22.51 6.49
N THR A 35 -25.56 22.50 6.92
CA THR A 35 -24.61 21.42 6.68
C THR A 35 -24.46 20.62 7.97
N ASN A 36 -24.46 19.29 7.86
CA ASN A 36 -24.19 18.40 8.98
C ASN A 36 -23.25 17.28 8.54
N THR A 37 -22.22 17.00 9.33
CA THR A 37 -21.33 15.86 9.14
C THR A 37 -21.98 14.64 9.77
N SER A 38 -22.32 13.64 8.94
CA SER A 38 -22.87 12.38 9.45
C SER A 38 -21.76 11.54 10.07
N THR A 39 -21.84 11.32 11.37
CA THR A 39 -20.99 10.38 12.11
C THR A 39 -21.64 9.01 12.20
N THR A 40 -20.81 7.98 12.37
CA THR A 40 -21.23 6.60 12.63
C THR A 40 -20.14 5.95 13.46
N GLU A 41 -20.56 5.13 14.43
CA GLU A 41 -19.63 4.49 15.34
C GLU A 41 -18.60 3.63 14.60
N PRO A 42 -17.37 3.51 15.14
CA PRO A 42 -16.36 2.60 14.62
C PRO A 42 -16.87 1.15 14.56
N THR A 43 -16.36 0.39 13.61
CA THR A 43 -16.68 -1.04 13.46
C THR A 43 -15.39 -1.82 13.29
N VAL A 44 -15.28 -2.96 13.97
CA VAL A 44 -14.20 -3.93 13.75
C VAL A 44 -14.42 -4.64 12.42
N SER A 45 -13.34 -5.02 11.73
CA SER A 45 -13.40 -5.86 10.54
C SER A 45 -12.21 -6.82 10.52
N LYS A 46 -12.40 -8.02 9.97
CA LYS A 46 -11.29 -8.94 9.69
C LYS A 46 -10.54 -8.47 8.46
N VAL A 47 -9.24 -8.30 8.63
CA VAL A 47 -8.32 -7.84 7.58
C VAL A 47 -7.09 -8.75 7.53
N PHE A 48 -6.40 -8.75 6.40
CA PHE A 48 -5.23 -9.59 6.18
C PHE A 48 -4.05 -8.73 5.76
N MET A 49 -2.94 -8.80 6.49
CA MET A 49 -1.73 -8.08 6.14
C MET A 49 -1.22 -8.46 4.75
N VAL A 50 -0.66 -7.50 4.00
CA VAL A 50 -0.24 -7.72 2.60
C VAL A 50 0.81 -8.83 2.49
N ASN A 51 1.88 -8.77 3.28
CA ASN A 51 2.97 -9.77 3.25
C ASN A 51 2.47 -11.19 3.51
N GLU A 52 1.68 -11.37 4.57
CA GLU A 52 1.07 -12.63 4.95
C GLU A 52 0.14 -13.15 3.85
N THR A 53 -0.64 -12.27 3.22
CA THR A 53 -1.53 -12.62 2.11
C THR A 53 -0.73 -13.15 0.91
N ILE A 54 0.36 -12.47 0.53
CA ILE A 54 1.24 -12.93 -0.56
C ILE A 54 1.80 -14.31 -0.23
N SER A 55 2.30 -14.53 0.99
CA SER A 55 2.84 -15.83 1.37
C SER A 55 1.78 -16.92 1.33
N ARG A 56 0.58 -16.68 1.87
CA ARG A 56 -0.48 -17.71 1.89
C ARG A 56 -0.96 -18.09 0.51
N VAL A 57 -1.05 -17.14 -0.42
CA VAL A 57 -1.38 -17.47 -1.82
C VAL A 57 -0.25 -18.27 -2.46
N ALA A 58 1.02 -17.89 -2.26
CA ALA A 58 2.17 -18.64 -2.78
C ALA A 58 2.26 -20.07 -2.20
N GLU A 59 2.07 -20.23 -0.90
CA GLU A 59 2.03 -21.52 -0.21
C GLU A 59 0.92 -22.40 -0.77
N THR A 60 -0.28 -21.84 -0.95
CA THR A 60 -1.43 -22.58 -1.48
C THR A 60 -1.19 -23.08 -2.90
N ILE A 61 -0.65 -22.23 -3.78
CA ILE A 61 -0.37 -22.59 -5.19
C ILE A 61 0.73 -23.66 -5.27
N THR A 62 1.75 -23.55 -4.42
CA THR A 62 2.96 -24.38 -4.52
C THR A 62 2.96 -25.60 -3.61
N ASN A 63 1.87 -25.81 -2.85
CA ASN A 63 1.77 -26.84 -1.81
C ASN A 63 2.91 -26.73 -0.78
N ASP A 64 3.06 -25.53 -0.20
CA ASP A 64 4.07 -25.12 0.79
C ASP A 64 5.55 -25.33 0.36
N LYS A 65 5.80 -25.31 -0.95
CA LYS A 65 7.19 -25.30 -1.47
C LYS A 65 7.80 -23.91 -1.44
N ILE A 66 6.99 -22.87 -1.64
CA ILE A 66 7.42 -21.47 -1.67
C ILE A 66 6.61 -20.68 -0.63
N ARG A 67 7.32 -19.81 0.10
CA ARG A 67 6.75 -18.82 1.02
C ARG A 67 7.25 -17.45 0.59
N ALA A 68 6.53 -16.38 0.90
CA ALA A 68 6.99 -15.03 0.58
C ALA A 68 7.98 -14.52 1.62
N TYR A 69 8.95 -13.75 1.17
CA TYR A 69 9.84 -12.96 2.02
C TYR A 69 9.94 -11.55 1.43
N SER A 70 9.72 -10.53 2.26
CA SER A 70 9.74 -9.13 1.85
C SER A 70 10.25 -8.28 3.00
N ASP A 71 11.25 -7.44 2.77
CA ASP A 71 11.63 -6.39 3.68
C ASP A 71 10.71 -5.17 3.51
N TYR A 72 10.19 -4.92 2.30
CA TYR A 72 9.29 -3.79 2.01
C TYR A 72 7.87 -3.95 2.58
N PHE A 73 7.25 -5.12 2.45
CA PHE A 73 5.94 -5.42 3.03
C PHE A 73 6.05 -6.13 4.40
N GLY A 74 7.25 -6.58 4.77
CA GLY A 74 7.45 -7.27 6.03
C GLY A 74 7.61 -6.34 7.22
N ARG A 75 7.38 -6.92 8.40
CA ARG A 75 7.41 -6.28 9.71
C ARG A 75 8.31 -7.08 10.63
N THR A 76 8.69 -6.48 11.76
CA THR A 76 9.43 -7.19 12.82
C THR A 76 8.64 -8.35 13.43
N ASP A 77 7.31 -8.35 13.29
CA ASP A 77 6.39 -9.42 13.73
C ASP A 77 5.77 -10.21 12.55
N ALA A 78 6.24 -9.99 11.32
CA ALA A 78 5.65 -10.59 10.13
C ALA A 78 5.77 -12.12 10.12
N GLN A 79 4.79 -12.75 9.47
CA GLN A 79 4.78 -14.18 9.19
C GLN A 79 4.80 -14.43 7.68
N PRO A 80 5.40 -15.54 7.22
CA PRO A 80 6.06 -16.60 7.99
C PRO A 80 7.50 -16.25 8.43
N TYR A 81 8.02 -15.11 7.98
CA TYR A 81 9.36 -14.63 8.29
C TYR A 81 9.28 -13.19 8.76
N THR A 82 10.01 -12.90 9.84
CA THR A 82 10.17 -11.56 10.37
C THR A 82 11.20 -10.78 9.55
N SER A 83 10.95 -9.50 9.34
CA SER A 83 11.92 -8.59 8.72
C SER A 83 12.74 -7.85 9.80
N PRO A 84 13.96 -7.37 9.49
CA PRO A 84 14.78 -6.66 10.46
C PRO A 84 14.13 -5.38 11.00
N GLU A 85 13.32 -4.73 10.16
CA GLU A 85 12.57 -3.50 10.46
C GLU A 85 11.22 -3.52 9.73
N ASN A 86 10.35 -2.56 10.06
CA ASN A 86 9.08 -2.39 9.36
C ASN A 86 9.34 -1.70 8.02
N GLY A 87 9.02 -2.39 6.93
CA GLY A 87 9.14 -1.83 5.59
C GLY A 87 8.06 -0.79 5.25
N CYS A 88 8.28 -0.05 4.18
CA CYS A 88 7.40 1.05 3.78
C CYS A 88 5.96 0.67 3.44
N GLY A 89 5.73 -0.56 2.95
CA GLY A 89 4.39 -1.10 2.69
C GLY A 89 3.89 -2.03 3.80
N SER A 90 4.58 -2.09 4.94
CA SER A 90 4.37 -3.14 5.94
C SER A 90 3.09 -2.99 6.77
N LEU A 91 2.58 -1.76 6.84
CA LEU A 91 1.35 -1.38 7.56
C LEU A 91 0.19 -1.20 6.58
N GLU A 92 0.01 -2.20 5.71
CA GLU A 92 -1.08 -2.27 4.75
C GLU A 92 -1.80 -3.60 4.87
N VAL A 93 -3.12 -3.53 4.85
CA VAL A 93 -4.01 -4.69 4.91
C VAL A 93 -4.94 -4.75 3.72
N LEU A 94 -5.38 -5.96 3.42
CA LEU A 94 -6.36 -6.28 2.41
C LEU A 94 -7.63 -6.80 3.08
N ALA A 95 -8.79 -6.36 2.59
CA ALA A 95 -10.08 -6.83 3.03
C ALA A 95 -11.07 -6.83 1.86
N LYS A 96 -11.96 -7.84 1.77
CA LYS A 96 -13.09 -7.73 0.84
C LYS A 96 -14.19 -6.88 1.45
N GLY A 97 -14.99 -6.21 0.62
CA GLY A 97 -16.09 -5.37 1.11
C GLY A 97 -17.06 -6.12 2.03
N ILE A 98 -17.24 -7.43 1.85
CA ILE A 98 -18.09 -8.24 2.73
C ILE A 98 -17.54 -8.38 4.17
N TYR A 99 -16.21 -8.38 4.33
CA TYR A 99 -15.58 -8.35 5.66
C TYR A 99 -15.68 -6.96 6.28
N ILE A 100 -15.52 -5.90 5.48
CA ILE A 100 -15.70 -4.51 5.94
C ILE A 100 -17.12 -4.29 6.48
N ARG A 101 -18.10 -5.00 5.92
CA ARG A 101 -19.49 -5.01 6.36
C ARG A 101 -19.79 -5.94 7.55
N ASN A 102 -18.86 -6.78 7.99
CA ASN A 102 -19.10 -7.85 8.99
C ASN A 102 -20.18 -8.85 8.58
N GLN A 103 -20.22 -9.21 7.30
CA GLN A 103 -21.25 -10.09 6.72
C GLN A 103 -20.67 -11.42 6.23
N GLU A 104 -19.44 -11.77 6.59
CA GLU A 104 -18.77 -12.99 6.11
C GLU A 104 -19.36 -14.29 6.69
N ASN A 105 -20.08 -14.21 7.83
CA ASN A 105 -20.68 -15.37 8.50
C ASN A 105 -22.21 -15.45 8.33
N ARG A 106 -22.76 -14.83 7.27
CA ARG A 106 -24.22 -14.83 7.00
C ARG A 106 -24.85 -16.22 6.99
N ILE A 107 -24.11 -17.25 6.58
CA ILE A 107 -24.55 -18.64 6.60
C ILE A 107 -23.83 -19.37 7.74
N PRO A 108 -24.54 -19.80 8.80
CA PRO A 108 -23.94 -20.56 9.90
C PRO A 108 -23.17 -21.78 9.38
N GLY A 109 -21.92 -21.92 9.82
CA GLY A 109 -21.03 -23.03 9.42
C GLY A 109 -20.45 -22.95 8.01
N LYS A 110 -20.72 -21.88 7.25
CA LYS A 110 -20.15 -21.65 5.90
C LYS A 110 -19.66 -20.20 5.75
N PRO A 111 -18.58 -19.84 6.45
CA PRO A 111 -18.00 -18.51 6.31
C PRO A 111 -17.53 -18.29 4.87
N ILE A 112 -17.76 -17.09 4.36
CA ILE A 112 -17.18 -16.64 3.11
C ILE A 112 -15.67 -16.56 3.33
N LEU A 113 -14.91 -17.12 2.38
CA LEU A 113 -13.46 -17.20 2.45
C LEU A 113 -12.82 -16.02 1.72
N PHE A 114 -11.73 -15.51 2.29
CA PHE A 114 -10.91 -14.49 1.68
C PHE A 114 -9.97 -15.20 0.69
N SER A 115 -10.24 -15.03 -0.60
CA SER A 115 -9.46 -15.65 -1.66
C SER A 115 -9.03 -14.62 -2.70
N LEU A 116 -7.74 -14.65 -3.03
CA LEU A 116 -7.09 -13.91 -4.11
C LEU A 116 -6.18 -14.84 -4.89
N SER A 117 -6.03 -14.59 -6.19
CA SER A 117 -4.97 -15.18 -7.00
C SER A 117 -3.69 -14.36 -6.88
N MET A 118 -2.55 -14.93 -7.28
CA MET A 118 -1.30 -14.17 -7.33
C MET A 118 -1.34 -13.08 -8.42
N GLN A 119 -2.18 -13.25 -9.45
CA GLN A 119 -2.46 -12.21 -10.43
C GLN A 119 -3.23 -11.04 -9.80
N ASP A 120 -4.26 -11.31 -8.99
CA ASP A 120 -5.01 -10.25 -8.29
C ASP A 120 -4.09 -9.43 -7.37
N LEU A 121 -3.19 -10.12 -6.64
CA LEU A 121 -2.18 -9.46 -5.81
C LEU A 121 -1.22 -8.60 -6.65
N TRP A 122 -0.73 -9.12 -7.77
CA TRP A 122 0.17 -8.38 -8.65
C TRP A 122 -0.50 -7.14 -9.25
N GLU A 123 -1.70 -7.30 -9.80
CA GLU A 123 -2.48 -6.22 -10.42
C GLU A 123 -3.04 -5.22 -9.40
N GLY A 124 -3.17 -5.61 -8.13
CA GLY A 124 -3.52 -4.72 -7.02
C GLY A 124 -2.32 -3.93 -6.48
N LEU A 125 -1.19 -4.60 -6.21
CA LEU A 125 -0.06 -4.00 -5.47
C LEU A 125 0.97 -3.33 -6.39
N ASN A 126 1.30 -3.92 -7.54
CA ASN A 126 2.36 -3.38 -8.39
C ASN A 126 2.08 -1.96 -8.91
N PRO A 127 0.84 -1.62 -9.35
CA PRO A 127 0.52 -0.25 -9.73
C PRO A 127 0.79 0.78 -8.63
N VAL A 128 0.60 0.40 -7.37
CA VAL A 128 0.75 1.30 -6.21
C VAL A 128 2.22 1.40 -5.76
N HIS A 129 2.93 0.27 -5.67
CA HIS A 129 4.25 0.20 -5.01
C HIS A 129 5.45 0.04 -5.95
N ASN A 130 5.23 -0.24 -7.24
CA ASN A 130 6.29 -0.51 -8.22
C ASN A 130 7.27 -1.61 -7.75
N ILE A 131 6.70 -2.79 -7.51
CA ILE A 131 7.40 -3.96 -6.96
C ILE A 131 7.80 -4.95 -8.07
N GLY A 132 8.66 -5.89 -7.71
CA GLY A 132 8.99 -7.06 -8.51
C GLY A 132 8.97 -8.34 -7.67
N PHE A 133 8.97 -9.47 -8.36
CA PHE A 133 9.05 -10.79 -7.76
C PHE A 133 10.33 -11.50 -8.21
N GLY A 134 10.97 -12.19 -7.27
CA GLY A 134 12.17 -12.99 -7.49
C GLY A 134 12.09 -14.33 -6.79
N LEU A 135 12.91 -15.28 -7.22
CA LEU A 135 13.14 -16.54 -6.51
C LEU A 135 14.57 -16.52 -5.99
N GLU A 136 14.71 -16.62 -4.68
CA GLU A 136 16.00 -16.72 -4.00
C GLU A 136 15.97 -17.93 -3.06
N ASP A 137 17.14 -18.36 -2.62
CA ASP A 137 17.25 -19.50 -1.72
C ASP A 137 16.69 -19.15 -0.33
N ASP A 138 15.88 -20.06 0.20
CA ASP A 138 15.28 -19.90 1.52
C ASP A 138 16.28 -20.34 2.58
N ILE A 139 16.92 -19.36 3.23
CA ILE A 139 17.95 -19.62 4.24
C ILE A 139 17.41 -20.37 5.47
N TYR A 140 16.10 -20.30 5.73
CA TYR A 140 15.45 -20.99 6.85
C TYR A 140 14.97 -22.39 6.48
N ARG A 141 14.84 -22.70 5.19
CA ARG A 141 14.42 -24.01 4.68
C ARG A 141 15.40 -24.50 3.60
N PRO A 142 16.51 -25.15 4.00
CA PRO A 142 17.54 -25.60 3.07
C PRO A 142 16.97 -26.41 1.89
N GLY A 143 17.36 -26.05 0.68
CA GLY A 143 16.90 -26.69 -0.56
C GLY A 143 15.52 -26.23 -1.06
N LYS A 144 14.87 -25.29 -0.37
CA LYS A 144 13.69 -24.57 -0.87
C LYS A 144 14.08 -23.16 -1.34
N GLN A 145 13.18 -22.54 -2.10
CA GLN A 145 13.28 -21.14 -2.50
C GLN A 145 12.11 -20.35 -1.90
N TRP A 146 12.34 -19.09 -1.58
CA TRP A 146 11.27 -18.16 -1.24
C TRP A 146 10.91 -17.28 -2.45
N LEU A 147 9.69 -16.75 -2.43
CA LEU A 147 9.25 -15.69 -3.32
C LEU A 147 9.69 -14.37 -2.69
N ARG A 148 10.76 -13.79 -3.22
CA ARG A 148 11.25 -12.47 -2.80
C ARG A 148 10.37 -11.39 -3.42
N VAL A 149 9.79 -10.52 -2.60
CA VAL A 149 8.93 -9.41 -3.06
C VAL A 149 9.50 -8.09 -2.59
N GLU A 150 9.93 -7.25 -3.52
CA GLU A 150 10.65 -6.01 -3.20
C GLU A 150 10.36 -4.89 -4.20
N PRO A 151 10.68 -3.62 -3.87
CA PRO A 151 10.74 -2.54 -4.85
C PRO A 151 11.58 -2.97 -6.04
N TRP A 152 11.15 -2.62 -7.25
CA TRP A 152 11.77 -3.15 -8.47
C TRP A 152 13.29 -2.95 -8.54
N LYS A 153 13.84 -1.87 -7.95
CA LYS A 153 15.27 -1.57 -7.89
C LYS A 153 16.08 -2.66 -7.16
N TYR A 154 15.48 -3.38 -6.21
CA TYR A 154 16.14 -4.48 -5.48
C TYR A 154 16.72 -5.54 -6.42
N PHE A 155 16.06 -5.78 -7.56
CA PHE A 155 16.45 -6.80 -8.54
C PHE A 155 17.58 -6.35 -9.48
N TYR A 156 18.11 -5.14 -9.28
CA TYR A 156 19.15 -4.51 -10.08
C TYR A 156 20.27 -3.98 -9.17
N LYS A 157 20.99 -4.90 -8.51
CA LYS A 157 22.03 -4.58 -7.52
C LYS A 157 23.28 -4.04 -8.20
N ASP A 158 23.92 -3.05 -7.57
CA ASP A 158 25.16 -2.44 -8.05
C ASP A 158 26.41 -3.27 -7.70
N GLU A 159 26.34 -4.59 -7.94
CA GLU A 159 27.41 -5.55 -7.68
C GLU A 159 27.87 -6.15 -9.01
N VAL A 160 29.16 -6.04 -9.33
CA VAL A 160 29.71 -6.63 -10.55
C VAL A 160 29.93 -8.13 -10.32
N VAL A 161 29.22 -8.97 -11.06
CA VAL A 161 29.28 -10.43 -10.89
C VAL A 161 30.18 -11.12 -11.92
N MET A 162 30.48 -10.45 -13.03
CA MET A 162 31.38 -10.93 -14.07
C MET A 162 31.89 -9.77 -14.93
N GLU A 163 33.13 -9.90 -15.40
CA GLU A 163 33.75 -8.99 -16.36
C GLU A 163 33.96 -9.69 -17.71
N CYS A 164 33.39 -9.12 -18.76
CA CYS A 164 33.50 -9.60 -20.14
C CYS A 164 34.40 -8.64 -20.93
N ILE A 165 35.71 -8.88 -20.90
CA ILE A 165 36.73 -8.00 -21.53
C ILE A 165 37.21 -8.60 -22.86
N GLY A 166 37.33 -7.76 -23.89
CA GLY A 166 37.81 -8.18 -25.21
C GLY A 166 36.69 -8.74 -26.08
N ILE A 167 35.47 -8.22 -25.93
CA ILE A 167 34.32 -8.60 -26.74
C ILE A 167 34.54 -8.15 -28.19
N ASN A 168 34.34 -9.08 -29.13
CA ASN A 168 34.56 -8.83 -30.55
C ASN A 168 33.55 -7.82 -31.15
N LYS A 169 32.28 -7.94 -30.77
CA LYS A 169 31.17 -7.14 -31.29
C LYS A 169 30.09 -7.00 -30.23
N VAL A 170 29.59 -5.79 -30.08
CA VAL A 170 28.47 -5.43 -29.21
C VAL A 170 27.34 -4.93 -30.12
N ASP A 171 26.15 -5.51 -29.97
CA ASP A 171 24.94 -5.11 -30.68
C ASP A 171 24.00 -4.38 -29.72
N GLN A 172 23.76 -3.09 -29.96
CA GLN A 172 22.89 -2.25 -29.14
C GLN A 172 21.56 -2.00 -29.86
N ASN A 173 20.45 -2.23 -29.17
CA ASN A 173 19.11 -2.08 -29.71
C ASN A 173 18.23 -1.25 -28.78
N VAL A 174 17.63 -0.18 -29.32
CA VAL A 174 16.64 0.63 -28.59
C VAL A 174 15.30 -0.11 -28.54
N ILE A 175 14.75 -0.29 -27.34
CA ILE A 175 13.46 -0.94 -27.14
C ILE A 175 12.35 0.12 -27.19
N GLN A 176 11.86 0.40 -28.39
CA GLN A 176 10.86 1.44 -28.63
C GLN A 176 9.57 1.25 -27.80
N SER A 177 9.20 0.00 -27.50
CA SER A 177 8.02 -0.32 -26.68
C SER A 177 8.16 0.06 -25.21
N GLU A 178 9.38 0.28 -24.72
CA GLU A 178 9.66 0.73 -23.35
C GLU A 178 9.77 2.26 -23.24
N HIS A 179 9.54 2.99 -24.34
CA HIS A 179 9.46 4.44 -24.34
C HIS A 179 7.99 4.87 -24.36
N TYR A 180 7.53 5.47 -23.26
CA TYR A 180 6.14 5.85 -23.06
C TYR A 180 5.96 7.37 -23.11
N SER A 181 4.87 7.84 -23.72
CA SER A 181 4.51 9.26 -23.76
C SER A 181 3.38 9.61 -22.81
N THR A 182 2.48 8.67 -22.53
CA THR A 182 1.35 8.87 -21.62
C THR A 182 1.39 7.83 -20.50
N PHE A 183 1.02 8.25 -19.30
CA PHE A 183 1.04 7.42 -18.11
C PHE A 183 -0.24 7.61 -17.32
N LYS A 184 -0.82 6.52 -16.84
CA LYS A 184 -2.03 6.54 -16.02
C LYS A 184 -1.76 5.87 -14.68
N PHE A 185 -2.05 6.56 -13.58
CA PHE A 185 -1.82 6.09 -12.22
C PHE A 185 -3.08 6.21 -11.36
N GLY A 186 -3.17 5.40 -10.31
CA GLY A 186 -4.27 5.43 -9.35
C GLY A 186 -5.07 4.13 -9.34
N TYR A 187 -6.40 4.23 -9.34
CA TYR A 187 -7.30 3.10 -9.06
C TYR A 187 -8.35 2.90 -10.15
N GLU A 188 -8.63 1.64 -10.51
CA GLU A 188 -9.63 1.32 -11.53
C GLU A 188 -11.05 1.65 -11.07
N LYS A 189 -11.36 1.33 -9.81
CA LYS A 189 -12.66 1.50 -9.14
C LYS A 189 -12.51 2.43 -7.94
N TRP A 190 -13.39 3.42 -7.83
CA TRP A 190 -13.36 4.42 -6.76
C TRP A 190 -14.72 5.09 -6.50
N GLU A 191 -15.72 4.86 -7.33
CA GLU A 191 -16.95 5.64 -7.36
C GLU A 191 -17.82 5.38 -6.13
N GLY A 192 -18.20 6.43 -5.40
CA GLY A 192 -19.04 6.36 -4.20
C GLY A 192 -20.56 6.31 -4.43
N GLU A 193 -21.06 6.76 -5.59
CA GLU A 193 -22.49 6.93 -6.00
C GLU A 193 -23.43 7.67 -5.01
N GLU A 194 -23.48 7.30 -3.72
CA GLU A 194 -24.39 7.84 -2.70
C GLU A 194 -23.92 9.15 -2.06
N TYR A 195 -22.61 9.45 -2.12
CA TYR A 195 -22.00 10.69 -1.63
C TYR A 195 -21.16 11.32 -2.74
N THR A 196 -20.86 12.62 -2.64
CA THR A 196 -20.15 13.39 -3.68
C THR A 196 -18.78 12.78 -3.99
N GLY A 197 -18.72 11.87 -4.96
CA GLY A 197 -17.47 11.36 -5.54
C GLY A 197 -16.59 12.46 -6.18
N LEU A 198 -17.09 13.70 -6.18
CA LEU A 198 -16.33 14.90 -6.51
C LEU A 198 -15.22 15.22 -5.51
N ASP A 199 -15.31 14.80 -4.24
CA ASP A 199 -14.25 15.05 -3.23
C ASP A 199 -13.22 13.93 -3.13
N GLU A 200 -13.49 12.76 -3.72
CA GLU A 200 -12.58 11.62 -3.68
C GLU A 200 -11.33 11.89 -4.53
N PHE A 201 -10.14 11.80 -3.92
CA PHE A 201 -8.86 12.01 -4.59
C PHE A 201 -8.13 10.70 -4.92
N LEU A 202 -8.53 9.57 -4.35
CA LEU A 202 -7.98 8.23 -4.61
C LEU A 202 -8.60 7.63 -5.88
N THR A 203 -8.41 8.34 -6.99
CA THR A 203 -9.03 8.05 -8.29
C THR A 203 -7.94 7.83 -9.35
N LYS A 204 -8.09 8.40 -10.55
CA LYS A 204 -7.16 8.25 -11.68
C LYS A 204 -6.47 9.57 -12.01
N ARG A 205 -5.18 9.52 -12.35
CA ARG A 205 -4.39 10.64 -12.87
C ARG A 205 -3.73 10.24 -14.17
N THR A 206 -3.73 11.15 -15.13
CA THR A 206 -3.04 11.00 -16.40
C THR A 206 -1.94 12.04 -16.50
N TYR A 207 -0.75 11.58 -16.86
CA TYR A 207 0.43 12.39 -17.10
C TYR A 207 0.97 12.13 -18.50
N ARG A 208 1.78 13.05 -19.00
CA ARG A 208 2.59 12.84 -20.20
C ARG A 208 4.04 13.24 -20.00
N THR A 209 4.95 12.62 -20.73
CA THR A 209 6.33 13.12 -20.84
C THR A 209 6.40 14.32 -21.78
N THR A 210 7.54 14.98 -21.80
CA THR A 210 7.88 16.00 -22.82
C THR A 210 8.24 15.39 -24.17
N LEU A 211 8.31 14.06 -24.29
CA LEU A 211 8.59 13.34 -25.53
C LEU A 211 7.33 13.30 -26.41
N SER A 212 7.25 14.20 -27.40
CA SER A 212 6.07 14.40 -28.24
C SER A 212 5.95 13.44 -29.43
N SER A 213 7.03 12.76 -29.82
CA SER A 213 7.06 11.85 -30.99
C SER A 213 6.54 10.44 -30.70
N LEU A 214 6.34 10.07 -29.44
CA LEU A 214 5.95 8.73 -29.00
C LEU A 214 4.45 8.65 -28.68
N LYS A 215 3.87 7.46 -28.78
CA LYS A 215 2.43 7.23 -28.52
C LYS A 215 2.14 6.08 -27.53
N ASN A 216 3.17 5.42 -27.01
CA ASN A 216 2.95 4.29 -26.10
C ASN A 216 2.41 4.80 -24.75
N GLU A 217 1.45 4.07 -24.20
CA GLU A 217 0.83 4.36 -22.91
C GLU A 217 1.29 3.31 -21.88
N LEU A 218 1.68 3.77 -20.69
CA LEU A 218 1.90 2.92 -19.53
C LEU A 218 0.77 3.10 -18.53
N THR A 219 -0.05 2.07 -18.37
CA THR A 219 -1.19 2.09 -17.44
C THR A 219 -0.85 1.31 -16.17
N LYS A 220 -0.94 2.01 -15.04
CA LYS A 220 -0.72 1.52 -13.68
C LYS A 220 -1.90 1.93 -12.80
N LEU A 221 -3.05 1.34 -13.12
CA LEU A 221 -4.24 1.42 -12.30
C LEU A 221 -4.35 0.16 -11.45
N SER A 222 -4.47 0.34 -10.14
CA SER A 222 -4.65 -0.77 -9.20
C SER A 222 -6.06 -1.32 -9.32
N ARG A 223 -6.17 -2.66 -9.28
CA ARG A 223 -7.45 -3.37 -9.18
C ARG A 223 -8.03 -3.37 -7.76
N PHE A 224 -7.22 -3.00 -6.76
CA PHE A 224 -7.72 -2.79 -5.41
C PHE A 224 -8.41 -1.43 -5.29
N ILE A 225 -9.32 -1.31 -4.34
CA ILE A 225 -10.00 -0.06 -4.03
C ILE A 225 -9.29 0.59 -2.84
N ALA A 226 -8.75 1.79 -3.02
CA ALA A 226 -8.22 2.60 -1.93
C ALA A 226 -9.17 3.73 -1.49
N SER A 227 -10.21 4.03 -2.27
CA SER A 227 -11.14 5.14 -2.00
C SER A 227 -11.71 5.11 -0.57
N GLY A 228 -11.50 6.20 0.15
CA GLY A 228 -12.00 6.39 1.51
C GLY A 228 -13.53 6.46 1.53
N TYR A 229 -14.13 7.13 0.55
CA TYR A 229 -15.60 7.18 0.44
C TYR A 229 -16.20 5.82 0.11
N ALA A 230 -15.62 5.06 -0.83
CA ALA A 230 -16.11 3.71 -1.14
C ALA A 230 -16.01 2.78 0.07
N LEU A 231 -14.93 2.89 0.86
CA LEU A 231 -14.74 2.15 2.09
C LEU A 231 -15.80 2.52 3.14
N GLU A 232 -15.99 3.81 3.41
CA GLU A 232 -16.93 4.28 4.43
C GLU A 232 -18.39 3.97 4.08
N ILE A 233 -18.78 4.12 2.81
CA ILE A 233 -20.13 3.73 2.34
C ILE A 233 -20.33 2.23 2.51
N THR A 234 -19.34 1.43 2.13
CA THR A 234 -19.39 -0.03 2.31
C THR A 234 -19.55 -0.38 3.78
N ARG A 235 -18.74 0.22 4.66
CA ARG A 235 -18.80 0.02 6.12
C ARG A 235 -20.18 0.36 6.70
N ARG A 236 -20.80 1.46 6.26
CA ARG A 236 -22.15 1.89 6.69
C ARG A 236 -23.26 0.91 6.28
N LYS A 237 -23.04 0.07 5.27
CA LYS A 237 -23.98 -1.02 4.89
C LYS A 237 -23.87 -2.27 5.78
N ASN A 238 -23.19 -2.20 6.93
CA ASN A 238 -23.11 -3.30 7.90
C ASN A 238 -24.49 -3.74 8.40
N ALA A 239 -25.41 -2.79 8.69
CA ALA A 239 -26.77 -3.13 9.13
C ALA A 239 -27.70 -3.62 7.99
N ASP A 240 -27.26 -3.53 6.73
CA ASP A 240 -28.05 -3.96 5.57
C ASP A 240 -27.78 -5.44 5.26
N SER A 241 -28.84 -6.23 5.13
CA SER A 241 -28.76 -7.64 4.75
C SER A 241 -28.74 -7.87 3.24
N LYS A 242 -28.93 -6.83 2.43
CA LYS A 242 -28.86 -6.93 0.96
C LYS A 242 -27.43 -7.14 0.49
N ASP A 243 -27.31 -7.69 -0.71
CA ASP A 243 -26.04 -7.76 -1.43
C ASP A 243 -25.55 -6.36 -1.76
N TRP A 244 -24.25 -6.14 -1.63
CA TRP A 244 -23.62 -4.86 -1.92
C TRP A 244 -22.58 -5.02 -3.02
N ARG A 245 -22.50 -4.03 -3.90
CA ARG A 245 -21.68 -4.08 -5.12
C ARG A 245 -20.20 -4.36 -4.86
N PHE A 246 -19.68 -3.89 -3.72
CA PHE A 246 -18.28 -4.06 -3.35
C PHE A 246 -18.01 -5.31 -2.50
N ASP A 247 -19.00 -6.17 -2.25
CA ASP A 247 -18.83 -7.36 -1.39
C ASP A 247 -17.68 -8.27 -1.86
N ASN A 248 -17.49 -8.38 -3.18
CA ASN A 248 -16.46 -9.22 -3.79
C ASN A 248 -15.17 -8.45 -4.13
N ASP A 249 -15.19 -7.12 -4.05
CA ASP A 249 -14.04 -6.28 -4.36
C ASP A 249 -13.08 -6.22 -3.19
N THR A 250 -11.79 -6.07 -3.50
CA THR A 250 -10.71 -6.04 -2.50
C THR A 250 -10.25 -4.61 -2.28
N PHE A 251 -10.25 -4.21 -1.03
CA PHE A 251 -9.75 -2.92 -0.58
C PHE A 251 -8.31 -3.06 -0.08
N ILE A 252 -7.52 -2.04 -0.31
CA ILE A 252 -6.24 -1.82 0.37
C ILE A 252 -6.43 -0.71 1.40
N ILE A 253 -5.95 -0.93 2.62
CA ILE A 253 -6.16 -0.03 3.75
C ILE A 253 -4.83 0.14 4.48
N CYS A 254 -4.39 1.39 4.61
CA CYS A 254 -3.27 1.76 5.47
C CYS A 254 -3.71 1.71 6.92
N ILE A 255 -2.89 1.09 7.75
CA ILE A 255 -3.06 1.01 9.19
C ILE A 255 -1.88 1.68 9.87
N LYS A 256 -2.01 1.96 11.16
CA LYS A 256 -0.93 2.44 12.01
C LYS A 256 -0.87 1.61 13.27
N LYS A 257 0.33 1.49 13.83
CA LYS A 257 0.47 1.03 15.21
C LYS A 257 0.02 2.14 16.13
N GLU A 258 -0.90 1.81 17.01
CA GLU A 258 -1.30 2.65 18.13
C GLU A 258 -0.76 2.02 19.40
N SER A 259 -0.38 2.87 20.34
CA SER A 259 0.05 2.42 21.65
C SER A 259 -0.64 3.18 22.77
N HIS A 260 -0.89 2.47 23.86
CA HIS A 260 -1.36 3.06 25.10
C HIS A 260 -0.35 2.77 26.19
N GLU A 261 -0.16 3.73 27.08
CA GLU A 261 0.74 3.62 28.22
C GLU A 261 -0.06 3.55 29.52
N GLN A 262 0.54 2.93 30.54
CA GLN A 262 -0.01 2.76 31.89
C GLN A 262 -1.16 1.75 31.97
N ILE A 263 -0.80 0.55 32.42
CA ILE A 263 -1.70 -0.59 32.57
C ILE A 263 -1.68 -1.03 34.03
N THR A 264 -2.84 -1.41 34.57
CA THR A 264 -2.95 -2.02 35.91
C THR A 264 -3.54 -3.41 35.80
N PHE A 265 -2.86 -4.44 36.31
CA PHE A 265 -3.37 -5.81 36.35
C PHE A 265 -4.07 -6.08 37.69
N PHE A 266 -5.11 -6.90 37.69
CA PHE A 266 -5.94 -7.16 38.88
C PHE A 266 -5.81 -8.61 39.39
N TYR A 267 -6.16 -8.80 40.67
CA TYR A 267 -6.06 -10.09 41.36
C TYR A 267 -7.18 -11.06 41.03
N ASP A 268 -8.35 -10.54 40.69
CA ASP A 268 -9.58 -11.32 40.85
C ASP A 268 -10.14 -11.85 39.53
N ASP A 269 -9.64 -11.39 38.38
CA ASP A 269 -10.12 -11.77 37.05
C ASP A 269 -8.97 -11.62 36.05
N ASN A 270 -8.93 -12.44 34.99
CA ASN A 270 -7.98 -12.34 33.87
C ASN A 270 -8.14 -11.01 33.13
N ARG A 271 -7.78 -9.90 33.78
CA ARG A 271 -8.09 -8.56 33.31
C ARG A 271 -7.03 -7.56 33.70
N PHE A 272 -7.02 -6.48 32.94
CA PHE A 272 -6.27 -5.26 33.27
C PHE A 272 -7.10 -4.02 32.91
N SER A 273 -6.69 -2.86 33.41
CA SER A 273 -7.32 -1.59 33.07
C SER A 273 -6.33 -0.61 32.46
N VAL A 274 -6.86 0.25 31.59
CA VAL A 274 -6.16 1.42 31.06
C VAL A 274 -6.92 2.69 31.43
N LEU A 275 -6.19 3.79 31.57
CA LEU A 275 -6.77 5.11 31.83
C LEU A 275 -7.49 5.65 30.59
N GLY A 276 -8.67 6.22 30.81
CA GLY A 276 -9.48 6.86 29.77
C GLY A 276 -10.56 5.94 29.18
N PHE A 277 -11.13 6.37 28.06
CA PHE A 277 -12.24 5.70 27.36
C PHE A 277 -11.90 5.38 25.91
N PRO A 278 -10.87 4.56 25.66
CA PRO A 278 -10.58 4.10 24.31
C PRO A 278 -11.78 3.35 23.71
N THR A 279 -12.39 3.93 22.68
CA THR A 279 -13.55 3.37 21.96
C THR A 279 -13.17 2.25 21.00
N TYR A 280 -11.88 1.90 20.92
CA TYR A 280 -11.32 0.99 19.94
C TYR A 280 -11.14 -0.45 20.44
N PHE A 281 -11.43 -0.74 21.71
CA PHE A 281 -11.36 -2.12 22.22
C PHE A 281 -12.64 -2.89 21.99
N HIS A 282 -12.49 -4.09 21.45
CA HIS A 282 -13.61 -4.96 21.13
C HIS A 282 -13.25 -6.43 21.37
N PRO A 283 -14.22 -7.27 21.76
CA PRO A 283 -14.03 -8.71 21.86
C PRO A 283 -13.41 -9.33 20.59
N GLY A 284 -12.47 -10.25 20.77
CA GLY A 284 -11.74 -10.96 19.72
C GLY A 284 -10.48 -10.24 19.21
N MET A 285 -10.24 -9.00 19.63
CA MET A 285 -9.03 -8.26 19.28
C MET A 285 -7.80 -8.86 19.98
N GLN A 286 -6.68 -8.98 19.26
CA GLN A 286 -5.40 -9.37 19.84
C GLN A 286 -4.57 -8.14 20.18
N ILE A 287 -3.90 -8.20 21.32
CA ILE A 287 -3.16 -7.11 21.92
C ILE A 287 -1.81 -7.60 22.41
N THR A 288 -0.76 -6.81 22.25
CA THR A 288 0.57 -7.17 22.75
C THR A 288 0.93 -6.30 23.95
N VAL A 289 1.19 -6.94 25.08
CA VAL A 289 1.68 -6.30 26.30
C VAL A 289 3.18 -6.52 26.40
N SER A 290 3.91 -5.44 26.64
CA SER A 290 5.36 -5.46 26.87
C SER A 290 5.76 -4.50 28.00
N GLY A 291 6.95 -4.70 28.57
CA GLY A 291 7.48 -3.87 29.66
C GLY A 291 7.02 -4.28 31.05
N THR A 292 6.41 -5.46 31.19
CA THR A 292 6.00 -6.05 32.48
C THR A 292 6.95 -7.14 32.96
N ALA A 293 6.82 -7.61 34.21
CA ALA A 293 7.62 -8.71 34.72
C ALA A 293 6.94 -10.09 34.53
N LEU A 294 5.60 -10.14 34.55
CA LEU A 294 4.79 -11.34 34.63
C LEU A 294 3.74 -11.46 33.51
N ASN A 295 3.53 -10.42 32.73
CA ASN A 295 2.43 -10.33 31.75
C ASN A 295 2.89 -9.95 30.33
N ASN A 296 4.17 -10.18 29.98
CA ASN A 296 4.62 -9.94 28.62
C ASN A 296 4.08 -11.04 27.70
N GLY A 297 3.35 -10.65 26.66
CA GLY A 297 2.73 -11.61 25.76
C GLY A 297 1.62 -11.02 24.90
N VAL A 298 0.99 -11.90 24.13
CA VAL A 298 -0.19 -11.59 23.33
C VAL A 298 -1.42 -12.05 24.08
N PHE A 299 -2.41 -11.18 24.22
CA PHE A 299 -3.70 -11.48 24.82
C PHE A 299 -4.82 -11.25 23.80
N THR A 300 -5.91 -11.98 23.97
CA THR A 300 -7.14 -11.88 23.19
C THR A 300 -8.22 -11.30 24.09
N ILE A 301 -8.80 -10.17 23.68
CA ILE A 301 -9.87 -9.50 24.44
C ILE A 301 -11.13 -10.39 24.44
N GLU A 302 -11.61 -10.77 25.61
CA GLU A 302 -12.88 -11.46 25.81
C GLU A 302 -14.02 -10.44 25.95
N SER A 303 -13.83 -9.42 26.78
CA SER A 303 -14.85 -8.42 27.07
C SER A 303 -14.23 -7.06 27.42
N VAL A 304 -15.00 -5.98 27.24
CA VAL A 304 -14.59 -4.61 27.54
C VAL A 304 -15.74 -3.89 28.23
N TYR A 305 -15.45 -3.22 29.34
CA TYR A 305 -16.38 -2.32 30.01
C TYR A 305 -15.65 -1.13 30.60
N THR A 306 -16.41 -0.06 30.85
CA THR A 306 -15.87 1.21 31.34
C THR A 306 -16.53 1.62 32.65
N ASP A 307 -15.76 2.24 33.53
CA ASP A 307 -16.31 3.07 34.60
C ASP A 307 -16.05 4.56 34.29
N ASN A 308 -16.26 5.47 35.23
CA ASN A 308 -16.07 6.91 34.98
C ASN A 308 -14.61 7.35 34.74
N THR A 309 -13.63 6.45 34.83
CA THR A 309 -12.20 6.79 34.81
C THR A 309 -11.37 5.81 33.99
N ASN A 310 -11.73 4.54 33.97
CA ASN A 310 -10.94 3.46 33.38
C ASN A 310 -11.76 2.62 32.40
N THR A 311 -11.06 2.07 31.41
CA THR A 311 -11.52 0.94 30.61
C THR A 311 -10.88 -0.33 31.13
N TYR A 312 -11.72 -1.33 31.44
CA TYR A 312 -11.31 -2.66 31.84
C TYR A 312 -11.40 -3.61 30.66
N ILE A 313 -10.36 -4.42 30.50
CA ILE A 313 -10.19 -5.40 29.43
C ILE A 313 -10.03 -6.76 30.07
N GLU A 314 -11.00 -7.64 29.84
CA GLU A 314 -10.91 -9.05 30.20
C GLU A 314 -10.28 -9.82 29.04
N THR A 315 -9.38 -10.74 29.35
CA THR A 315 -8.60 -11.51 28.39
C THR A 315 -8.87 -13.00 28.52
N VAL A 316 -8.84 -13.70 27.38
CA VAL A 316 -8.96 -15.17 27.35
C VAL A 316 -7.79 -15.82 28.07
N GLU A 317 -6.59 -15.29 27.88
CA GLU A 317 -5.36 -15.74 28.53
C GLU A 317 -5.29 -15.21 29.97
N ASN A 318 -4.69 -16.01 30.86
CA ASN A 318 -4.57 -15.63 32.26
C ASN A 318 -3.60 -14.45 32.44
N THR A 319 -4.00 -13.48 33.26
CA THR A 319 -3.11 -12.42 33.74
C THR A 319 -2.59 -12.74 35.14
N ASN A 320 -1.36 -12.30 35.43
CA ASN A 320 -0.78 -12.34 36.76
C ASN A 320 -0.88 -10.96 37.41
N VAL A 321 -0.93 -10.96 38.74
CA VAL A 321 -1.04 -9.71 39.50
C VAL A 321 0.24 -8.91 39.40
N GLU A 322 0.07 -7.72 38.88
CA GLU A 322 1.06 -6.67 38.82
C GLU A 322 0.33 -5.37 39.11
N GLY A 323 0.84 -4.54 40.03
CA GLY A 323 0.22 -3.25 40.34
C GLY A 323 0.20 -2.31 39.14
N LEU A 324 0.01 -1.01 39.36
CA LEU A 324 0.16 -0.03 38.28
C LEU A 324 1.58 -0.11 37.70
N ILE A 325 1.70 -0.48 36.43
CA ILE A 325 2.96 -0.55 35.69
C ILE A 325 2.89 0.38 34.48
N VAL A 326 4.00 1.05 34.19
CA VAL A 326 4.23 1.69 32.88
C VAL A 326 4.57 0.57 31.91
N ALA A 327 3.53 -0.04 31.35
CA ALA A 327 3.62 -1.04 30.30
C ALA A 327 3.12 -0.42 29.00
N THR A 328 3.69 -0.88 27.89
CA THR A 328 3.27 -0.49 26.55
C THR A 328 2.34 -1.54 26.01
N PHE A 329 1.17 -1.07 25.60
CA PHE A 329 0.16 -1.84 24.89
C PHE A 329 0.20 -1.44 23.42
N GLU A 330 0.37 -2.37 22.49
CA GLU A 330 0.33 -2.09 21.05
C GLU A 330 -0.85 -2.77 20.35
N PHE A 331 -1.47 -2.04 19.42
CA PHE A 331 -2.51 -2.53 18.53
C PHE A 331 -2.49 -1.84 17.16
N TYR A 332 -3.29 -2.33 16.23
CA TYR A 332 -3.42 -1.76 14.88
C TYR A 332 -4.74 -1.01 14.74
N GLY A 333 -4.66 0.26 14.36
CA GLY A 333 -5.79 1.11 13.98
C GLY A 333 -5.73 1.48 12.50
N VAL A 334 -6.85 1.93 11.92
CA VAL A 334 -6.83 2.49 10.56
C VAL A 334 -6.06 3.81 10.58
N GLU A 335 -5.19 4.03 9.59
CA GLU A 335 -4.51 5.30 9.42
C GLU A 335 -5.50 6.32 8.83
N LEU A 336 -5.99 7.23 9.68
CA LEU A 336 -6.80 8.38 9.29
C LEU A 336 -6.01 9.67 9.46
N GLY A 337 -6.22 10.62 8.53
CA GLY A 337 -5.75 11.99 8.70
C GLY A 337 -4.24 12.21 8.65
N ASN A 338 -3.49 11.31 8.00
CA ASN A 338 -2.03 11.40 7.83
C ASN A 338 -1.63 12.52 6.83
N ILE A 339 -2.02 13.76 7.10
CA ILE A 339 -1.86 14.90 6.21
C ILE A 339 -1.66 16.20 6.98
N ILE A 340 -0.71 17.02 6.53
CA ILE A 340 -0.52 18.41 6.96
C ILE A 340 -0.76 19.37 5.80
N ASN A 341 -1.05 20.63 6.12
CA ASN A 341 -1.39 21.69 5.17
C ASN A 341 -2.48 21.30 4.15
N PRO A 342 -3.59 20.64 4.56
CA PRO A 342 -4.61 20.22 3.63
C PRO A 342 -5.31 21.43 2.99
N GLN A 343 -5.53 21.41 1.68
CA GLN A 343 -6.50 22.27 1.00
C GLN A 343 -7.34 21.47 0.01
N ASN A 344 -8.52 22.02 -0.31
CA ASN A 344 -9.48 21.41 -1.22
C ASN A 344 -9.89 19.98 -0.79
N ILE A 345 -9.99 19.70 0.51
CA ILE A 345 -10.44 18.43 1.08
C ILE A 345 -11.50 18.75 2.13
N ILE A 346 -12.66 18.09 2.11
CA ILE A 346 -13.79 18.44 2.99
C ILE A 346 -13.49 18.17 4.46
N ASP A 347 -12.88 17.02 4.76
CA ASP A 347 -12.63 16.58 6.15
C ASP A 347 -11.27 15.88 6.29
N PRO A 348 -10.16 16.64 6.28
CA PRO A 348 -8.80 16.07 6.29
C PRO A 348 -8.51 15.07 7.41
N PRO A 349 -8.97 15.25 8.67
CA PRO A 349 -8.73 14.28 9.74
C PRO A 349 -9.29 12.88 9.52
N THR A 350 -10.24 12.71 8.59
CA THR A 350 -10.92 11.41 8.35
C THR A 350 -10.50 10.72 7.05
N ILE A 351 -9.53 11.27 6.32
CA ILE A 351 -9.11 10.67 5.05
C ILE A 351 -8.38 9.35 5.27
N TYR A 352 -8.70 8.37 4.43
CA TYR A 352 -8.02 7.08 4.37
C TYR A 352 -6.87 7.15 3.37
N ASN A 353 -5.88 6.27 3.53
CA ASN A 353 -4.93 5.90 2.46
C ASN A 353 -4.18 7.06 1.80
N TYR A 354 -3.93 8.16 2.51
CA TYR A 354 -3.32 9.35 1.93
C TYR A 354 -1.94 9.08 1.30
N ARG A 355 -1.14 8.21 1.93
CA ARG A 355 0.16 7.73 1.39
C ARG A 355 0.06 6.94 0.08
N LEU A 356 -1.13 6.48 -0.28
CA LEU A 356 -1.41 5.74 -1.52
C LEU A 356 -2.11 6.61 -2.57
N SER A 357 -2.03 7.94 -2.43
CA SER A 357 -2.65 8.85 -3.39
C SER A 357 -2.06 8.70 -4.80
N PRO A 358 -2.84 8.95 -5.86
CA PRO A 358 -2.38 8.73 -7.23
C PRO A 358 -1.09 9.46 -7.62
N ILE A 359 -0.86 10.69 -7.12
CA ILE A 359 0.42 11.38 -7.37
C ILE A 359 1.61 10.65 -6.73
N ARG A 360 1.45 10.10 -5.52
CA ARG A 360 2.49 9.28 -4.86
C ARG A 360 2.71 7.95 -5.58
N ASN A 361 1.66 7.36 -6.13
CA ASN A 361 1.78 6.19 -7.00
C ASN A 361 2.61 6.55 -8.25
N ALA A 362 2.35 7.69 -8.89
CA ALA A 362 3.14 8.17 -10.02
C ALA A 362 4.61 8.43 -9.64
N MET A 363 4.88 9.02 -8.47
CA MET A 363 6.23 9.27 -7.97
C MET A 363 7.03 7.97 -7.79
N ARG A 364 6.43 6.88 -7.29
CA ARG A 364 7.11 5.56 -7.17
C ARG A 364 7.52 4.98 -8.52
N TRP A 365 6.85 5.37 -9.61
CA TRP A 365 7.15 4.93 -10.97
C TRP A 365 8.06 5.89 -11.76
N ILE A 366 8.37 7.09 -11.24
CA ILE A 366 8.99 8.16 -12.04
C ILE A 366 10.33 7.74 -12.66
N ASN A 367 11.14 6.94 -11.97
CA ASN A 367 12.43 6.47 -12.45
C ASN A 367 12.31 5.61 -13.73
N LYS A 368 11.27 4.78 -13.84
CA LYS A 368 10.96 4.00 -15.05
C LYS A 368 10.39 4.87 -16.17
N ILE A 369 9.79 6.00 -15.84
CA ILE A 369 9.34 6.97 -16.84
C ILE A 369 10.55 7.73 -17.38
N PHE A 370 11.41 8.18 -16.48
CA PHE A 370 12.58 8.98 -16.79
C PHE A 370 13.65 8.19 -17.54
N SER A 371 13.67 6.86 -17.46
CA SER A 371 14.55 6.03 -18.30
C SER A 371 14.30 6.23 -19.80
N GLY A 372 13.10 6.69 -20.20
CA GLY A 372 12.81 7.02 -21.60
C GLY A 372 13.57 8.23 -22.15
N TYR A 373 14.18 9.05 -21.29
CA TYR A 373 15.04 10.15 -21.70
C TYR A 373 16.49 9.68 -21.86
N ARG A 374 17.16 10.06 -22.94
CA ARG A 374 18.57 9.71 -23.18
C ARG A 374 19.52 10.30 -22.13
N LEU A 375 19.22 11.50 -21.68
CA LEU A 375 19.88 12.21 -20.58
C LEU A 375 18.78 12.81 -19.72
N LEU A 376 19.05 13.01 -18.44
CA LEU A 376 18.11 13.64 -17.51
C LEU A 376 18.50 15.10 -17.26
N PRO A 377 18.18 16.05 -18.18
CA PRO A 377 18.54 17.45 -17.99
C PRO A 377 17.83 18.08 -16.80
N ALA A 378 18.42 19.15 -16.27
CA ALA A 378 17.77 20.03 -15.30
C ALA A 378 16.45 20.55 -15.88
N GLY A 379 15.33 20.22 -15.25
CA GLY A 379 13.98 20.56 -15.71
C GLY A 379 13.20 19.41 -16.36
N SER A 380 13.76 18.20 -16.42
CA SER A 380 13.00 16.98 -16.73
C SER A 380 11.80 16.83 -15.81
N LYS A 381 10.62 16.68 -16.41
CA LYS A 381 9.35 16.57 -15.69
C LYS A 381 8.33 15.78 -16.49
N ILE A 382 7.40 15.16 -15.77
CA ILE A 382 6.14 14.71 -16.35
C ILE A 382 5.05 15.74 -16.08
N ILE A 383 4.21 15.94 -17.09
CA ILE A 383 3.20 16.99 -17.12
C ILE A 383 1.84 16.35 -16.81
N PHE A 384 1.16 16.84 -15.78
CA PHE A 384 -0.23 16.46 -15.51
C PHE A 384 -1.11 16.88 -16.69
N THR A 385 -2.03 16.00 -17.08
CA THR A 385 -2.93 16.26 -18.21
C THR A 385 -4.38 16.19 -17.85
N ASP A 386 -4.77 15.24 -17.00
CA ASP A 386 -6.18 14.98 -16.67
C ASP A 386 -6.32 14.12 -15.41
N GLY A 387 -7.48 14.16 -14.77
CA GLY A 387 -7.78 13.34 -13.60
C GLY A 387 -9.27 13.27 -13.27
N ASP A 388 -9.64 12.19 -12.58
CA ASP A 388 -11.01 11.97 -12.10
C ASP A 388 -11.20 12.48 -10.66
N GLY A 389 -12.44 12.76 -10.25
CA GLY A 389 -12.73 13.17 -8.87
C GLY A 389 -11.99 14.46 -8.47
N ASN A 390 -11.49 14.50 -7.24
CA ASN A 390 -10.81 15.66 -6.69
C ASN A 390 -9.30 15.67 -6.97
N TYR A 391 -8.92 16.07 -8.17
CA TYR A 391 -7.51 16.31 -8.50
C TYR A 391 -6.98 17.67 -8.02
N PHE A 392 -7.79 18.47 -7.32
CA PHE A 392 -7.35 19.71 -6.68
C PHE A 392 -6.95 19.53 -5.22
N ALA A 393 -7.22 18.35 -4.64
CA ALA A 393 -6.79 18.00 -3.30
C ALA A 393 -5.27 18.17 -3.18
N GLU A 394 -4.84 18.84 -2.11
CA GLU A 394 -3.44 19.06 -1.80
C GLU A 394 -3.14 18.86 -0.32
N GLY A 395 -1.88 18.51 -0.06
CA GLY A 395 -1.31 18.42 1.29
C GLY A 395 0.05 17.75 1.25
N GLU A 396 0.60 17.51 2.42
CA GLU A 396 1.88 16.81 2.60
C GLU A 396 1.67 15.68 3.60
N MET A 397 2.36 14.55 3.45
CA MET A 397 2.23 13.47 4.43
C MET A 397 2.78 13.92 5.78
N GLU A 398 1.99 13.73 6.84
CA GLU A 398 2.37 14.10 8.21
C GLU A 398 3.46 13.17 8.74
N SER A 399 3.32 11.87 8.48
CA SER A 399 4.29 10.86 8.87
C SER A 399 5.58 10.97 8.03
N ASP A 400 6.73 10.93 8.68
CA ASP A 400 8.03 10.77 7.99
C ASP A 400 8.28 9.32 7.55
N PHE A 401 7.44 8.37 7.97
CA PHE A 401 7.61 6.96 7.61
C PHE A 401 7.36 6.75 6.11
N CYS A 402 8.46 6.55 5.38
CA CYS A 402 8.51 6.30 3.95
C CYS A 402 7.84 7.38 3.11
N LYS A 403 8.06 8.63 3.51
CA LYS A 403 7.70 9.83 2.78
C LYS A 403 8.54 9.94 1.50
N LEU A 404 7.88 10.24 0.38
CA LEU A 404 8.55 10.42 -0.90
C LEU A 404 8.78 11.90 -1.21
N GLU A 405 7.87 12.74 -0.74
CA GLU A 405 7.82 14.15 -1.02
C GLU A 405 8.55 15.00 0.02
N ASN A 406 9.10 16.13 -0.41
CA ASN A 406 9.73 17.12 0.47
C ASN A 406 8.89 18.39 0.69
N GLN A 407 7.68 18.42 0.14
CA GLN A 407 6.78 19.57 0.15
C GLN A 407 5.33 19.14 -0.09
N VAL A 408 4.41 20.10 0.04
CA VAL A 408 3.00 19.94 -0.30
C VAL A 408 2.83 19.54 -1.76
N LEU A 409 2.05 18.48 -1.99
CA LEU A 409 1.69 17.98 -3.30
C LEU A 409 0.21 18.23 -3.58
N ALA A 410 -0.09 18.79 -4.75
CA ALA A 410 -1.43 18.80 -5.31
C ALA A 410 -1.59 17.64 -6.30
N GLU A 411 -2.73 16.97 -6.30
CA GLU A 411 -2.98 15.80 -7.17
C GLU A 411 -2.87 16.09 -8.69
N ASN A 412 -3.00 17.35 -9.09
CA ASN A 412 -2.83 17.82 -10.48
C ASN A 412 -1.46 18.46 -10.77
N MET A 413 -0.50 18.30 -9.86
CA MET A 413 0.85 18.88 -10.02
C MET A 413 1.67 18.11 -11.06
N ASN A 414 2.54 18.82 -11.78
CA ASN A 414 3.59 18.18 -12.60
C ASN A 414 4.64 17.57 -11.68
N ILE A 415 5.22 16.41 -12.04
CA ILE A 415 6.25 15.78 -11.20
C ILE A 415 7.63 16.00 -11.82
N ASP A 416 8.55 16.52 -11.01
CA ASP A 416 9.97 16.66 -11.31
C ASP A 416 10.83 16.28 -10.11
N LEU A 417 12.16 16.31 -10.29
CA LEU A 417 13.13 15.90 -9.26
C LEU A 417 13.03 16.72 -7.97
N SER A 418 12.59 17.97 -8.04
CA SER A 418 12.54 18.87 -6.86
C SER A 418 11.46 18.49 -5.87
N LEU A 419 10.51 17.63 -6.25
CA LEU A 419 9.43 17.18 -5.36
C LEU A 419 9.87 16.07 -4.41
N PHE A 420 11.00 15.41 -4.66
CA PHE A 420 11.43 14.24 -3.90
C PHE A 420 12.27 14.62 -2.69
N ASP A 421 12.01 13.98 -1.55
CA ASP A 421 12.88 14.06 -0.36
C ASP A 421 14.27 13.49 -0.63
N ASP A 422 14.31 12.31 -1.25
CA ASP A 422 15.54 11.75 -1.83
C ASP A 422 15.43 11.69 -3.36
N THR A 423 16.22 12.51 -4.04
CA THR A 423 16.25 12.60 -5.50
C THR A 423 16.70 11.30 -6.18
N GLU A 424 17.46 10.44 -5.51
CA GLU A 424 17.89 9.14 -6.04
C GLU A 424 16.69 8.23 -6.32
N ASN A 425 15.56 8.42 -5.63
CA ASN A 425 14.33 7.68 -5.92
C ASN A 425 13.80 7.95 -7.32
N ALA A 426 14.04 9.16 -7.84
CA ALA A 426 13.57 9.60 -9.14
C ALA A 426 14.55 9.36 -10.28
N ILE A 427 15.84 9.15 -9.98
CA ILE A 427 16.87 8.89 -10.98
C ILE A 427 16.70 7.47 -11.57
N PRO A 428 16.67 7.32 -12.91
CA PRO A 428 16.68 6.01 -13.56
C PRO A 428 17.98 5.27 -13.29
N ILE A 429 17.91 3.96 -13.10
CA ILE A 429 19.10 3.10 -13.07
C ILE A 429 19.27 2.28 -14.36
N LEU A 430 18.20 2.14 -15.16
CA LEU A 430 18.18 1.37 -16.41
C LEU A 430 17.96 2.27 -17.61
N MET A 431 18.46 1.84 -18.77
CA MET A 431 18.09 2.38 -20.08
C MET A 431 17.14 1.41 -20.82
N PRO A 432 16.16 1.92 -21.58
CA PRO A 432 15.21 1.16 -22.41
C PRO A 432 15.90 0.66 -23.71
N GLU A 433 17.04 0.04 -23.54
CA GLU A 433 17.89 -0.50 -24.59
C GLU A 433 18.30 -1.93 -24.21
N ARG A 434 18.84 -2.67 -25.16
CA ARG A 434 19.44 -3.98 -24.91
C ARG A 434 20.77 -4.08 -25.61
N ILE A 435 21.73 -4.62 -24.86
CA ILE A 435 23.10 -4.87 -25.32
C ILE A 435 23.27 -6.36 -25.48
N GLU A 436 23.62 -6.80 -26.68
CA GLU A 436 23.80 -8.22 -27.00
C GLU A 436 25.23 -8.50 -27.47
N PHE A 437 25.84 -9.54 -26.92
CA PHE A 437 27.14 -10.04 -27.36
C PHE A 437 27.34 -11.50 -27.00
N THR A 438 28.32 -12.14 -27.63
CA THR A 438 28.76 -13.50 -27.28
C THR A 438 30.14 -13.45 -26.64
N PHE A 439 30.32 -14.20 -25.55
CA PHE A 439 31.57 -14.22 -24.78
C PHE A 439 31.90 -15.65 -24.32
N PRO A 440 33.19 -16.05 -24.26
CA PRO A 440 33.61 -17.33 -23.69
C PRO A 440 33.19 -17.46 -22.23
N MET A 441 32.58 -18.58 -21.86
CA MET A 441 32.07 -18.81 -20.50
C MET A 441 32.32 -20.25 -20.06
N SER A 442 32.85 -20.41 -18.84
CA SER A 442 32.93 -21.73 -18.21
C SER A 442 31.65 -22.06 -17.43
N LEU A 443 31.42 -23.35 -17.19
CA LEU A 443 30.30 -23.81 -16.34
C LEU A 443 30.42 -23.25 -14.91
N LYS A 444 31.65 -22.98 -14.44
CA LYS A 444 31.89 -22.37 -13.14
C LYS A 444 31.39 -20.93 -13.12
N ASP A 445 31.74 -20.13 -14.12
CA ASP A 445 31.33 -18.72 -14.22
C ASP A 445 29.81 -18.62 -14.36
N PHE A 446 29.21 -19.49 -15.19
CA PHE A 446 27.75 -19.57 -15.32
C PHE A 446 27.08 -19.82 -13.96
N LYS A 447 27.59 -20.76 -13.16
CA LYS A 447 27.05 -21.03 -11.82
C LYS A 447 27.21 -19.83 -10.87
N GLN A 448 28.32 -19.09 -10.94
CA GLN A 448 28.53 -17.88 -10.14
C GLN A 448 27.52 -16.79 -10.51
N VAL A 449 27.34 -16.54 -11.81
CA VAL A 449 26.33 -15.60 -12.30
C VAL A 449 24.92 -16.00 -11.86
N MET A 450 24.59 -17.30 -11.89
CA MET A 450 23.30 -17.82 -11.46
C MET A 450 23.07 -17.78 -9.95
N GLN A 451 24.13 -17.66 -9.15
CA GLN A 451 24.04 -17.42 -7.70
C GLN A 451 23.76 -15.93 -7.40
N ASN A 452 24.33 -15.02 -8.19
CA ASN A 452 24.17 -13.57 -8.02
C ASN A 452 23.39 -12.94 -9.20
N ARG A 453 22.15 -13.39 -9.43
CA ARG A 453 21.36 -13.05 -10.64
C ARG A 453 21.01 -11.58 -10.80
N TYR A 454 21.02 -10.82 -9.70
CA TYR A 454 20.65 -9.40 -9.68
C TYR A 454 21.85 -8.48 -9.84
N GLY A 455 23.07 -9.00 -9.88
CA GLY A 455 24.26 -8.21 -10.14
C GLY A 455 24.39 -7.82 -11.61
N ARG A 456 25.27 -6.87 -11.87
CA ARG A 456 25.58 -6.36 -13.20
C ARG A 456 26.81 -7.02 -13.79
N ILE A 457 26.86 -7.05 -15.12
CA ILE A 457 27.98 -7.53 -15.91
C ILE A 457 28.72 -6.30 -16.43
N PHE A 458 30.03 -6.25 -16.20
CA PHE A 458 30.89 -5.31 -16.89
C PHE A 458 31.23 -5.86 -18.27
N TYR A 459 31.10 -5.05 -19.32
CA TYR A 459 31.43 -5.46 -20.68
C TYR A 459 32.37 -4.43 -21.32
N LYS A 460 33.35 -4.93 -22.09
CA LYS A 460 34.32 -4.08 -22.78
C LYS A 460 34.70 -4.65 -24.15
N SER A 461 34.52 -3.84 -25.17
CA SER A 461 35.00 -4.04 -26.54
C SER A 461 36.11 -3.03 -26.88
N SER A 462 36.57 -3.00 -28.13
CA SER A 462 37.54 -1.99 -28.60
C SER A 462 36.95 -0.58 -28.67
N CYS A 463 35.63 -0.44 -28.73
CA CYS A 463 34.95 0.84 -29.02
C CYS A 463 33.99 1.29 -27.91
N GLU A 464 33.61 0.39 -27.02
CA GLU A 464 32.56 0.63 -26.02
C GLU A 464 32.85 -0.20 -24.75
N GLU A 465 32.60 0.40 -23.60
CA GLU A 465 32.57 -0.27 -22.31
C GLU A 465 31.38 0.23 -21.49
N GLY A 466 30.91 -0.60 -20.57
CA GLY A 466 29.80 -0.23 -19.71
C GLY A 466 29.40 -1.34 -18.75
N TYR A 467 28.30 -1.08 -18.04
CA TYR A 467 27.68 -2.03 -17.13
C TYR A 467 26.26 -2.32 -17.60
N GLY A 468 25.80 -3.54 -17.40
CA GLY A 468 24.40 -3.90 -17.62
C GLY A 468 23.95 -5.10 -16.80
N TRP A 469 22.69 -5.09 -16.39
CA TRP A 469 22.06 -6.22 -15.71
C TRP A 469 21.58 -7.27 -16.70
N ILE A 470 21.45 -8.51 -16.26
CA ILE A 470 21.07 -9.61 -17.13
C ILE A 470 19.58 -9.52 -17.47
N ASP A 471 19.26 -9.32 -18.74
CA ASP A 471 17.92 -9.58 -19.28
C ASP A 471 17.80 -11.08 -19.55
N THR A 472 18.71 -11.61 -20.37
CA THR A 472 18.78 -13.04 -20.66
C THR A 472 20.23 -13.49 -20.83
N ILE A 473 20.51 -14.73 -20.44
CA ILE A 473 21.77 -15.41 -20.72
C ILE A 473 21.48 -16.78 -21.34
N LYS A 474 22.12 -17.08 -22.46
CA LYS A 474 22.03 -18.38 -23.14
C LYS A 474 23.41 -19.02 -23.18
N TYR A 475 23.67 -19.93 -22.25
CA TYR A 475 24.94 -20.65 -22.15
C TYR A 475 24.90 -21.97 -22.95
N LYS A 476 25.92 -22.21 -23.76
CA LYS A 476 26.15 -23.44 -24.52
C LYS A 476 27.43 -24.13 -24.03
N PRO A 477 27.33 -25.06 -23.08
CA PRO A 477 28.49 -25.72 -22.49
C PRO A 477 29.40 -26.42 -23.50
N GLU A 478 28.83 -27.00 -24.55
CA GLU A 478 29.53 -27.72 -25.61
C GLU A 478 30.41 -26.82 -26.49
N GLU A 479 30.03 -25.55 -26.64
CA GLU A 479 30.80 -24.54 -27.38
C GLU A 479 31.70 -23.72 -26.45
N GLY A 480 31.47 -23.76 -25.13
CA GLY A 480 32.15 -22.90 -24.16
C GLY A 480 31.80 -21.41 -24.32
N LEU A 481 30.62 -21.12 -24.89
CA LEU A 481 30.17 -19.76 -25.22
C LEU A 481 28.85 -19.44 -24.53
N ALA A 482 28.67 -18.18 -24.14
CA ALA A 482 27.40 -17.63 -23.70
C ALA A 482 27.03 -16.41 -24.53
N THR A 483 25.76 -16.34 -24.94
CA THR A 483 25.16 -15.12 -25.49
C THR A 483 24.49 -14.36 -24.35
N PHE A 484 24.97 -13.15 -24.12
CA PHE A 484 24.43 -12.22 -23.14
C PHE A 484 23.51 -11.24 -23.82
N ARG A 485 22.36 -10.99 -23.20
CA ARG A 485 21.52 -9.83 -23.45
C ARG A 485 21.39 -9.06 -22.14
N LEU A 486 21.89 -7.83 -22.13
CA LEU A 486 21.95 -6.99 -20.94
C LEU A 486 21.02 -5.78 -21.07
N ILE A 487 20.52 -5.31 -19.93
CA ILE A 487 19.87 -4.02 -19.75
C ILE A 487 20.95 -3.03 -19.29
N PRO A 488 21.34 -2.05 -20.11
CA PRO A 488 22.43 -1.15 -19.77
C PRO A 488 22.10 -0.25 -18.58
N GLN A 489 23.15 0.09 -17.85
CA GLN A 489 23.10 1.09 -16.80
C GLN A 489 22.83 2.48 -17.37
N PHE A 490 21.93 3.20 -16.70
CA PHE A 490 21.73 4.62 -16.96
C PHE A 490 22.96 5.42 -16.50
N THR A 491 23.67 6.02 -17.45
CA THR A 491 24.75 6.98 -17.18
C THR A 491 24.22 8.40 -17.22
N ILE A 492 24.47 9.16 -16.14
CA ILE A 492 24.14 10.59 -16.00
C ILE A 492 25.08 11.44 -16.87
#